data_AF-A0A3B4WK60-F1
#
_entry.id   AF-A0A3B4WK60-F1
#
_cell.length_a   1.000
_cell.length_b   1.000
_cell.length_c   1.000
_cell.angle_alpha   90.00
_cell.angle_beta   90.00
_cell.angle_gamma   90.00
#
_symmetry.space_group_name_H-M   'P 1'
#
loop_
_entity.id
_entity.type
_entity.pdbx_description
1 polymer ?
#
loop_
_entity_poly.entity_id
_entity_poly.type
_entity_poly.pdbx_seq_one_letter_code
_entity_poly.pdbx_strand_id
1 'polypeptide(L)'
;VTCSWKRPMKTARWWSAAILLLGLAVPGADGRPNKEGFGLPPYRPVVRFRHKDGIPESLRIKGFVGHNGYPGPCEHKYCGLGRHCVVNHETGQGECKCLDHCKPHYKPVCGSDGKLYQNHCELHRASCLRGHRITITHSEECFYKDDNCRLSDYRRLKTKVLDLHDKRYMGSHLHGAHKDNMAARKQLVDMMLKRFDADNNGQIDASELSQVIKQEGLSKDFSECTLFDLLKYNDVNDDEHLTKDEFYTAFDVYLLTLPDDQKVSVTTVTVGQSAVLTCAITGERRPPIQWKRNHQYLNSLNLEDINDFGDDGSLYITKVTTTHMGNYTCHADGYEKLFQTHTLQVNGKRHIVFT
;
A
#
# COMPACT_ATOMS: atom_id res chain seq x y z
N VAL A 1 24.41 -55.50 -8.11
CA VAL A 1 23.30 -55.67 -9.08
C VAL A 1 22.09 -56.18 -8.32
N THR A 2 21.09 -55.30 -8.18
CA THR A 2 19.65 -55.51 -7.95
C THR A 2 19.15 -56.64 -7.05
N CYS A 3 18.40 -56.29 -6.00
CA CYS A 3 17.34 -57.15 -5.46
C CYS A 3 15.99 -56.43 -5.61
N SER A 4 15.19 -56.93 -6.54
CA SER A 4 13.80 -56.55 -6.82
C SER A 4 12.91 -57.62 -6.20
N TRP A 5 11.97 -57.23 -5.35
CA TRP A 5 10.94 -58.14 -4.82
C TRP A 5 9.61 -57.92 -5.54
N LYS A 6 9.17 -58.99 -6.20
CA LYS A 6 7.94 -59.10 -6.99
C LYS A 6 6.69 -59.10 -6.10
N ARG A 7 5.65 -58.41 -6.57
CA ARG A 7 4.24 -58.58 -6.16
C ARG A 7 3.64 -59.88 -6.75
N PRO A 8 2.58 -60.43 -6.14
CA PRO A 8 1.62 -61.27 -6.84
C PRO A 8 0.26 -60.57 -7.08
N MET A 9 -0.42 -61.01 -8.14
CA MET A 9 -1.73 -60.58 -8.63
C MET A 9 -2.88 -61.48 -8.14
N LYS A 10 -3.99 -60.83 -7.75
CA LYS A 10 -5.44 -61.05 -8.06
C LYS A 10 -6.07 -62.46 -8.13
N THR A 11 -7.21 -62.59 -7.45
CA THR A 11 -8.55 -63.11 -7.90
C THR A 11 -9.59 -62.68 -6.84
N ALA A 12 -10.93 -62.75 -6.98
CA ALA A 12 -11.92 -62.27 -7.94
C ALA A 12 -13.34 -62.38 -7.28
N ARG A 13 -14.36 -61.68 -7.83
CA ARG A 13 -15.85 -61.71 -7.63
C ARG A 13 -16.45 -60.60 -6.75
N TRP A 14 -17.15 -59.58 -7.28
CA TRP A 14 -18.47 -59.52 -7.96
C TRP A 14 -19.67 -59.91 -7.09
N TRP A 15 -20.44 -58.92 -6.64
CA TRP A 15 -21.92 -58.88 -6.68
C TRP A 15 -22.37 -57.42 -6.88
N SER A 16 -23.28 -57.23 -7.83
CA SER A 16 -23.97 -55.99 -8.19
C SER A 16 -25.37 -55.99 -7.59
N ALA A 17 -25.86 -54.81 -7.18
CA ALA A 17 -27.30 -54.52 -7.10
C ALA A 17 -27.54 -53.01 -7.18
N ALA A 18 -28.27 -52.59 -8.21
CA ALA A 18 -28.94 -51.31 -8.32
C ALA A 18 -30.44 -51.53 -8.02
N ILE A 19 -31.17 -50.50 -7.58
CA ILE A 19 -32.52 -50.10 -8.07
C ILE A 19 -33.08 -48.91 -7.24
N LEU A 20 -33.25 -47.80 -7.98
CA LEU A 20 -34.35 -46.79 -8.05
C LEU A 20 -35.20 -46.38 -6.83
N LEU A 21 -35.36 -45.05 -6.67
CA LEU A 21 -36.63 -44.33 -6.44
C LEU A 21 -36.49 -42.89 -7.01
N LEU A 22 -37.13 -42.57 -8.16
CA LEU A 22 -38.45 -41.93 -8.34
C LEU A 22 -38.53 -40.46 -7.86
N GLY A 23 -38.66 -39.56 -8.83
CA GLY A 23 -39.08 -38.17 -8.62
C GLY A 23 -40.59 -37.99 -8.75
N LEU A 24 -41.11 -36.93 -8.12
CA LEU A 24 -42.38 -36.29 -8.44
C LEU A 24 -42.26 -34.78 -8.15
N ALA A 25 -42.78 -34.00 -9.09
CA ALA A 25 -42.91 -32.55 -9.07
C ALA A 25 -44.31 -32.12 -8.66
N VAL A 26 -44.49 -30.97 -8.01
CA VAL A 26 -45.70 -30.12 -8.04
C VAL A 26 -45.34 -28.66 -7.65
N PRO A 27 -46.20 -27.62 -7.79
CA PRO A 27 -46.08 -26.57 -8.79
C PRO A 27 -45.94 -25.13 -8.20
N GLY A 28 -45.84 -24.12 -9.06
CA GLY A 28 -45.55 -22.73 -8.71
C GLY A 28 -46.69 -21.90 -8.10
N ALA A 29 -46.31 -20.73 -7.61
CA ALA A 29 -47.16 -19.55 -7.42
C ALA A 29 -46.30 -18.27 -7.45
N ASP A 30 -46.78 -17.29 -8.22
CA ASP A 30 -46.35 -15.89 -8.27
C ASP A 30 -46.45 -15.19 -6.91
N GLY A 31 -45.58 -14.21 -6.65
CA GLY A 31 -45.76 -13.31 -5.50
C GLY A 31 -44.58 -12.38 -5.20
N ARG A 32 -44.56 -11.21 -5.86
CA ARG A 32 -43.75 -10.04 -5.46
C ARG A 32 -44.42 -9.35 -4.25
N PRO A 33 -43.64 -8.86 -3.27
CA PRO A 33 -43.95 -7.54 -2.73
C PRO A 33 -42.71 -6.64 -2.60
N ASN A 34 -43.01 -5.34 -2.66
CA ASN A 34 -42.11 -4.20 -2.65
C ASN A 34 -42.24 -3.44 -1.31
N LYS A 35 -41.18 -2.71 -0.94
CA LYS A 35 -41.04 -1.63 0.08
C LYS A 35 -40.75 -2.05 1.54
N GLU A 36 -39.96 -1.34 2.36
CA GLU A 36 -38.98 -0.22 2.26
C GLU A 36 -38.35 -0.04 3.68
N GLY A 37 -37.11 0.47 3.77
CA GLY A 37 -36.47 1.10 4.97
C GLY A 37 -35.66 0.15 5.87
N PHE A 38 -34.44 0.44 6.35
CA PHE A 38 -33.65 1.66 6.45
C PHE A 38 -32.15 1.32 6.35
N GLY A 39 -31.42 1.96 5.45
CA GLY A 39 -29.95 1.95 5.39
C GLY A 39 -29.44 3.36 5.18
N LEU A 40 -28.46 3.77 6.00
CA LEU A 40 -27.85 5.10 6.02
C LEU A 40 -27.31 5.52 4.63
N PRO A 41 -27.45 6.80 4.23
CA PRO A 41 -27.05 7.23 2.91
C PRO A 41 -25.51 7.30 2.80
N PRO A 42 -24.92 6.78 1.71
CA PRO A 42 -23.51 7.04 1.42
C PRO A 42 -23.32 8.53 1.08
N TYR A 43 -22.28 9.10 1.68
CA TYR A 43 -21.79 10.46 1.52
C TYR A 43 -21.80 10.90 0.06
N ARG A 44 -22.62 11.91 -0.28
CA ARG A 44 -22.64 12.58 -1.58
C ARG A 44 -21.77 13.84 -1.49
N PRO A 45 -20.64 13.94 -2.21
CA PRO A 45 -20.04 15.23 -2.48
C PRO A 45 -20.98 16.02 -3.39
N VAL A 46 -21.24 17.26 -2.99
CA VAL A 46 -22.22 18.21 -3.52
C VAL A 46 -22.14 18.34 -5.05
N VAL A 47 -23.12 17.79 -5.76
CA VAL A 47 -23.42 18.19 -7.14
C VAL A 47 -24.15 19.52 -7.08
N ARG A 48 -23.44 20.60 -7.43
CA ARG A 48 -24.05 21.91 -7.69
C ARG A 48 -24.48 21.95 -9.17
N PHE A 49 -25.72 21.57 -9.45
CA PHE A 49 -26.47 22.13 -10.59
C PHE A 49 -26.76 23.61 -10.26
N ARG A 50 -26.82 24.61 -11.15
CA ARG A 50 -26.92 24.83 -12.60
C ARG A 50 -26.22 26.21 -12.83
N HIS A 51 -25.80 26.60 -14.03
CA HIS A 51 -26.65 27.31 -14.98
C HIS A 51 -26.15 27.09 -16.40
N LYS A 52 -27.07 26.57 -17.23
CA LYS A 52 -27.18 26.93 -18.63
C LYS A 52 -27.99 28.23 -18.61
N ASP A 53 -27.36 29.37 -18.85
CA ASP A 53 -27.94 30.61 -19.37
C ASP A 53 -26.80 31.50 -19.87
N GLY A 54 -27.05 32.16 -21.00
CA GLY A 54 -26.05 32.92 -21.76
C GLY A 54 -25.45 34.11 -21.02
N ILE A 55 -24.27 34.52 -21.48
CA ILE A 55 -23.66 35.79 -21.10
C ILE A 55 -24.48 36.93 -21.75
N PRO A 56 -24.92 37.96 -21.01
CA PRO A 56 -25.55 39.15 -21.58
C PRO A 56 -24.58 40.01 -22.41
N GLU A 57 -25.12 40.48 -23.53
CA GLU A 57 -24.57 41.32 -24.60
C GLU A 57 -24.17 42.76 -24.16
N SER A 58 -23.56 42.97 -23.00
CA SER A 58 -23.12 44.32 -22.60
C SER A 58 -21.85 44.29 -21.77
N LEU A 59 -20.78 44.87 -22.36
CA LEU A 59 -19.45 45.19 -21.80
C LEU A 59 -18.28 44.32 -22.30
N ARG A 60 -18.05 44.32 -23.62
CA ARG A 60 -16.84 44.99 -24.16
C ARG A 60 -17.02 45.42 -25.60
N ILE A 61 -17.76 46.52 -25.77
CA ILE A 61 -17.56 47.39 -26.93
C ILE A 61 -16.16 48.02 -26.79
N LYS A 62 -15.24 47.58 -27.64
CA LYS A 62 -14.21 48.43 -28.22
C LYS A 62 -13.77 47.82 -29.56
N GLY A 63 -14.22 48.46 -30.65
CA GLY A 63 -13.51 48.49 -31.92
C GLY A 63 -13.95 47.48 -32.98
N PHE A 64 -14.94 47.87 -33.78
CA PHE A 64 -15.03 47.52 -35.20
C PHE A 64 -13.70 47.80 -35.92
N VAL A 65 -13.22 46.90 -36.79
CA VAL A 65 -13.04 47.13 -38.24
C VAL A 65 -12.99 45.75 -38.92
N GLY A 66 -13.75 45.60 -40.00
CA GLY A 66 -13.96 44.32 -40.67
C GLY A 66 -12.72 43.76 -41.35
N HIS A 67 -12.64 42.43 -41.31
CA HIS A 67 -12.10 41.65 -42.42
C HIS A 67 -13.12 40.57 -42.74
N ASN A 68 -13.59 40.56 -43.99
CA ASN A 68 -14.25 39.43 -44.64
C ASN A 68 -13.18 38.32 -44.84
N GLY A 69 -12.61 37.84 -43.74
CA GLY A 69 -11.60 36.80 -43.71
C GLY A 69 -12.31 35.48 -43.67
N TYR A 70 -12.34 34.76 -44.80
CA TYR A 70 -12.63 33.34 -44.78
C TYR A 70 -11.74 32.71 -43.69
N PRO A 71 -12.30 31.98 -42.71
CA PRO A 71 -11.50 31.38 -41.65
C PRO A 71 -10.36 30.59 -42.30
N GLY A 72 -9.14 30.81 -41.80
CA GLY A 72 -7.94 30.22 -42.38
C GLY A 72 -8.07 28.70 -42.48
N PRO A 73 -7.33 28.03 -43.38
CA PRO A 73 -7.55 26.61 -43.71
C PRO A 73 -7.45 25.64 -42.52
N CYS A 74 -6.84 26.06 -41.41
CA CYS A 74 -6.72 25.33 -40.14
C CYS A 74 -7.45 25.98 -38.95
N GLU A 75 -8.02 27.17 -39.12
CA GLU A 75 -8.54 28.00 -38.01
C GLU A 75 -9.76 27.35 -37.32
N HIS A 76 -10.50 26.50 -38.04
CA HIS A 76 -11.63 25.73 -37.50
C HIS A 76 -11.60 24.24 -37.94
N LYS A 77 -10.46 23.74 -38.43
CA LYS A 77 -10.36 22.38 -38.97
C LYS A 77 -9.99 21.37 -37.87
N TYR A 78 -10.92 20.47 -37.54
CA TYR A 78 -10.67 19.39 -36.58
C TYR A 78 -10.02 18.18 -37.25
N CYS A 79 -8.83 17.79 -36.78
CA CYS A 79 -8.04 16.69 -37.35
C CYS A 79 -8.14 15.36 -36.57
N GLY A 80 -8.91 15.31 -35.50
CA GLY A 80 -8.98 14.13 -34.62
C GLY A 80 -7.82 14.04 -33.65
N LEU A 81 -7.84 13.00 -32.81
CA LEU A 81 -6.88 12.79 -31.73
C LEU A 81 -5.50 12.40 -32.30
N GLY A 82 -4.42 12.89 -31.69
CA GLY A 82 -3.05 12.58 -32.11
C GLY A 82 -2.59 13.29 -33.39
N ARG A 83 -3.38 14.25 -33.90
CA ARG A 83 -3.12 14.98 -35.14
C ARG A 83 -3.26 16.49 -34.95
N HIS A 84 -2.59 17.25 -35.81
CA HIS A 84 -2.73 18.71 -35.95
C HIS A 84 -2.97 19.10 -37.41
N CYS A 85 -3.54 20.28 -37.61
CA CYS A 85 -3.69 20.86 -38.95
C CYS A 85 -2.46 21.69 -39.29
N VAL A 86 -1.92 21.47 -40.48
CA VAL A 86 -0.83 22.27 -41.07
C VAL A 86 -1.27 22.78 -42.44
N VAL A 87 -0.90 24.00 -42.81
CA VAL A 87 -1.22 24.53 -44.13
C VAL A 87 -0.20 24.01 -45.14
N ASN A 88 -0.67 23.37 -46.20
CA ASN A 88 0.17 23.01 -47.33
C ASN A 88 0.46 24.28 -48.15
N HIS A 89 1.75 24.62 -48.29
CA HIS A 89 2.19 25.84 -48.98
C HIS A 89 1.99 25.79 -50.51
N GLU A 90 1.81 24.61 -51.10
CA GLU A 90 1.60 24.44 -52.55
C GLU A 90 0.12 24.56 -52.92
N THR A 91 -0.77 24.02 -52.10
CA THR A 91 -2.22 23.96 -52.39
C THR A 91 -3.02 25.01 -51.62
N GLY A 92 -2.43 25.64 -50.61
CA GLY A 92 -3.12 26.59 -49.72
C GLY A 92 -4.18 25.94 -48.82
N GLN A 93 -4.26 24.60 -48.78
CA GLN A 93 -5.26 23.86 -48.02
C GLN A 93 -4.70 23.39 -46.66
N GLY A 94 -5.57 23.30 -45.66
CA GLY A 94 -5.21 22.73 -44.36
C GLY A 94 -5.19 21.20 -44.44
N GLU A 95 -4.08 20.57 -44.12
CA GLU A 95 -3.90 19.12 -44.10
C GLU A 95 -3.70 18.61 -42.67
N CYS A 96 -4.25 17.43 -42.38
CA CYS A 96 -4.11 16.83 -41.06
C CYS A 96 -2.89 15.90 -41.02
N LYS A 97 -1.89 16.24 -40.20
CA LYS A 97 -0.69 15.42 -39.98
C LYS A 97 -0.64 14.89 -38.55
N CYS A 98 0.10 13.81 -38.33
CA CYS A 98 0.36 13.30 -36.99
C CYS A 98 1.14 14.33 -36.18
N LEU A 99 0.87 14.43 -34.88
CA LEU A 99 1.63 15.32 -34.00
C LEU A 99 3.11 14.95 -33.99
N ASP A 100 3.98 15.95 -34.07
CA ASP A 100 5.43 15.72 -33.99
C ASP A 100 5.87 15.35 -32.57
N HIS A 101 5.30 16.00 -31.55
CA HIS A 101 5.58 15.76 -30.13
C HIS A 101 4.34 16.05 -29.27
N CYS A 102 4.25 15.38 -28.12
CA CYS A 102 3.24 15.68 -27.10
C CYS A 102 3.85 16.45 -25.93
N LYS A 103 2.99 17.12 -25.15
CA LYS A 103 3.42 17.75 -23.89
C LYS A 103 3.88 16.66 -22.90
N PRO A 104 5.03 16.84 -22.22
CA PRO A 104 5.54 15.87 -21.26
C PRO A 104 4.76 15.97 -19.96
N HIS A 105 3.72 15.17 -19.82
CA HIS A 105 2.98 15.01 -18.58
C HIS A 105 2.64 13.53 -18.42
N TYR A 106 2.76 13.03 -17.20
CA TYR A 106 2.63 11.61 -16.90
C TYR A 106 1.24 11.30 -16.32
N LYS A 107 0.37 10.71 -17.15
CA LYS A 107 -0.89 10.08 -16.75
C LYS A 107 -1.09 8.86 -17.66
N PRO A 108 -0.51 7.71 -17.30
CA PRO A 108 -0.35 6.60 -18.23
C PRO A 108 -1.68 5.97 -18.63
N VAL A 109 -1.74 5.43 -19.85
CA VAL A 109 -2.93 4.78 -20.41
C VAL A 109 -2.55 3.47 -21.12
N CYS A 110 -3.40 2.46 -21.00
CA CYS A 110 -3.29 1.18 -21.71
C CYS A 110 -3.94 1.28 -23.09
N GLY A 111 -3.18 0.96 -24.14
CA GLY A 111 -3.69 0.87 -25.50
C GLY A 111 -4.29 -0.51 -25.80
N SER A 112 -5.24 -0.56 -26.74
CA SER A 112 -5.81 -1.80 -27.27
C SER A 112 -4.78 -2.68 -27.99
N ASP A 113 -3.59 -2.15 -28.27
CA ASP A 113 -2.43 -2.90 -28.77
C ASP A 113 -1.57 -3.52 -27.66
N GLY A 114 -2.04 -3.44 -26.41
CA GLY A 114 -1.38 -4.04 -25.24
C GLY A 114 -0.15 -3.28 -24.74
N LYS A 115 0.06 -2.04 -25.19
CA LYS A 115 1.19 -1.18 -24.79
C LYS A 115 0.76 -0.09 -23.82
N LEU A 116 1.62 0.22 -22.86
CA LEU A 116 1.47 1.38 -21.97
C LEU A 116 2.03 2.64 -22.63
N TYR A 117 1.24 3.72 -22.62
CA TYR A 117 1.64 5.02 -23.14
C TYR A 117 1.71 6.03 -21.99
N GLN A 118 2.72 6.91 -21.99
CA GLN A 118 2.98 7.88 -20.91
C GLN A 118 1.79 8.82 -20.66
N ASN A 119 1.01 9.11 -21.70
CA ASN A 119 -0.23 9.86 -21.62
C ASN A 119 -1.15 9.61 -22.81
N HIS A 120 -2.38 10.14 -22.73
CA HIS A 120 -3.40 10.08 -23.77
C HIS A 120 -2.90 10.61 -25.13
N CYS A 121 -2.07 11.66 -25.16
CA CYS A 121 -1.57 12.23 -26.42
C CYS A 121 -0.63 11.25 -27.13
N GLU A 122 0.31 10.64 -26.41
CA GLU A 122 1.27 9.69 -26.97
C GLU A 122 0.59 8.45 -27.56
N LEU A 123 -0.49 7.96 -26.94
CA LEU A 123 -1.27 6.85 -27.47
C LEU A 123 -1.87 7.19 -28.85
N HIS A 124 -2.55 8.33 -28.97
CA HIS A 124 -3.17 8.72 -30.25
C HIS A 124 -2.14 9.12 -31.30
N ARG A 125 -1.01 9.70 -30.88
CA ARG A 125 0.13 9.99 -31.76
C ARG A 125 0.68 8.69 -32.35
N ALA A 126 0.93 7.68 -31.52
CA ALA A 126 1.38 6.36 -31.98
C ALA A 126 0.36 5.68 -32.90
N SER A 127 -0.94 5.80 -32.59
CA SER A 127 -2.02 5.32 -33.46
C SER A 127 -1.98 5.97 -34.85
N CYS A 128 -1.72 7.29 -34.90
CA CYS A 128 -1.58 8.02 -36.15
C CYS A 128 -0.37 7.56 -36.96
N LEU A 129 0.81 7.49 -36.33
CA LEU A 129 2.07 7.13 -36.99
C LEU A 129 2.05 5.69 -37.53
N ARG A 130 1.40 4.77 -36.83
CA ARG A 130 1.28 3.36 -37.25
C ARG A 130 0.17 3.14 -38.28
N GLY A 131 -0.72 4.11 -38.49
CA GLY A 131 -1.91 3.93 -39.35
C GLY A 131 -2.94 2.93 -38.81
N HIS A 132 -2.85 2.56 -37.54
CA HIS A 132 -3.74 1.57 -36.90
C HIS A 132 -4.47 2.22 -35.72
N ARG A 133 -5.76 1.98 -35.59
CA ARG A 133 -6.58 2.54 -34.51
C ARG A 133 -6.22 1.88 -33.17
N ILE A 134 -5.61 2.63 -32.27
CA ILE A 134 -5.34 2.22 -30.88
C ILE A 134 -6.33 2.97 -30.00
N THR A 135 -7.18 2.25 -29.28
CA THR A 135 -8.12 2.83 -28.32
C THR A 135 -7.62 2.64 -26.90
N ILE A 136 -8.05 3.49 -25.97
CA ILE A 136 -7.79 3.23 -24.56
C ILE A 136 -8.66 2.05 -24.14
N THR A 137 -8.01 1.03 -23.59
CA THR A 137 -8.71 -0.11 -23.00
C THR A 137 -8.64 0.05 -21.48
N HIS A 138 -9.77 -0.17 -20.81
CA HIS A 138 -9.82 -0.26 -19.35
C HIS A 138 -9.41 -1.66 -18.84
N SER A 139 -8.80 -2.49 -19.69
CA SER A 139 -8.30 -3.80 -19.26
C SER A 139 -7.01 -3.59 -18.48
N GLU A 140 -6.93 -4.25 -17.34
CA GLU A 140 -5.79 -4.19 -16.42
C GLU A 140 -4.52 -4.84 -17.04
N GLU A 141 -4.64 -5.44 -18.23
CA GLU A 141 -3.63 -6.27 -18.90
C GLU A 141 -2.37 -5.53 -19.36
N CYS A 142 -2.40 -4.20 -19.64
CA CYS A 142 -1.17 -3.46 -19.96
C CYS A 142 -0.36 -3.05 -18.72
N PHE A 143 -0.95 -3.12 -17.54
CA PHE A 143 -0.23 -2.86 -16.28
C PHE A 143 0.45 -4.14 -15.75
N TYR A 144 0.16 -5.32 -16.35
CA TYR A 144 0.54 -6.65 -15.85
C TYR A 144 1.19 -7.59 -16.91
N LYS A 145 2.07 -7.08 -17.77
CA LYS A 145 3.02 -7.94 -18.52
C LYS A 145 4.43 -7.51 -18.11
N ASP A 146 4.92 -7.88 -16.93
CA ASP A 146 5.32 -9.25 -16.58
C ASP A 146 5.28 -9.47 -15.03
N ASP A 147 4.10 -9.39 -14.42
CA ASP A 147 3.94 -9.39 -12.96
C ASP A 147 3.30 -10.68 -12.44
N ASN A 148 4.12 -11.71 -12.33
CA ASN A 148 3.72 -12.95 -11.68
C ASN A 148 3.62 -12.73 -10.14
N CYS A 149 4.34 -11.75 -9.58
CA CYS A 149 4.39 -11.54 -8.13
C CYS A 149 3.30 -10.59 -7.58
N ARG A 150 2.19 -11.14 -7.06
CA ARG A 150 1.18 -10.36 -6.32
C ARG A 150 1.66 -10.04 -4.91
N LEU A 151 1.05 -9.04 -4.27
CA LEU A 151 1.39 -8.64 -2.88
C LEU A 151 1.31 -9.81 -1.88
N SER A 152 0.35 -10.73 -2.05
CA SER A 152 0.24 -11.95 -1.23
C SER A 152 1.44 -12.89 -1.40
N ASP A 153 1.92 -13.03 -2.63
CA ASP A 153 3.03 -13.89 -2.98
C ASP A 153 4.35 -13.25 -2.55
N TYR A 154 4.45 -11.92 -2.65
CA TYR A 154 5.54 -11.13 -2.11
C TYR A 154 5.64 -11.28 -0.59
N ARG A 155 4.53 -11.14 0.15
CA ARG A 155 4.50 -11.42 1.61
C ARG A 155 5.00 -12.83 1.92
N ARG A 156 4.60 -13.82 1.14
CA ARG A 156 5.06 -15.21 1.31
C ARG A 156 6.54 -15.39 0.98
N LEU A 157 7.04 -14.70 -0.05
CA LEU A 157 8.47 -14.65 -0.37
C LEU A 157 9.26 -14.13 0.82
N LYS A 158 8.87 -12.97 1.38
CA LYS A 158 9.53 -12.39 2.56
C LYS A 158 9.62 -13.36 3.72
N THR A 159 8.50 -13.99 4.10
CA THR A 159 8.46 -14.98 5.19
C THR A 159 9.37 -16.16 4.90
N LYS A 160 9.38 -16.68 3.67
CA LYS A 160 10.25 -17.80 3.29
C LYS A 160 11.73 -17.43 3.33
N VAL A 161 12.10 -16.26 2.81
CA VAL A 161 13.49 -15.78 2.80
C VAL A 161 13.98 -15.63 4.24
N LEU A 162 13.15 -15.05 5.13
CA LEU A 162 13.45 -14.91 6.54
C LEU A 162 13.63 -16.27 7.22
N ASP A 163 12.68 -17.20 7.05
CA ASP A 163 12.74 -18.55 7.64
C ASP A 163 13.92 -19.40 7.11
N LEU A 164 14.32 -19.22 5.84
CA LEU A 164 15.47 -19.91 5.26
C LEU A 164 16.77 -19.45 5.91
N HIS A 165 16.94 -18.14 6.08
CA HIS A 165 18.13 -17.58 6.74
C HIS A 165 18.16 -17.93 8.23
N ASP A 166 17.01 -17.93 8.89
CA ASP A 166 16.89 -18.38 10.27
C ASP A 166 17.38 -19.83 10.43
N LYS A 167 16.94 -20.76 9.57
CA LYS A 167 17.38 -22.17 9.59
C LYS A 167 18.87 -22.34 9.32
N ARG A 168 19.43 -21.52 8.44
CA ARG A 168 20.81 -21.69 7.97
C ARG A 168 21.83 -21.07 8.92
N TYR A 169 21.46 -19.98 9.60
CA TYR A 169 22.42 -19.15 10.33
C TYR A 169 22.10 -18.99 11.82
N MET A 170 20.87 -19.26 12.27
CA MET A 170 20.57 -19.30 13.71
C MET A 170 20.76 -20.74 14.22
N GLY A 171 21.47 -20.87 15.35
CA GLY A 171 21.67 -22.18 15.97
C GLY A 171 20.34 -22.79 16.43
N SER A 172 20.28 -24.12 16.53
CA SER A 172 19.05 -24.89 16.78
C SER A 172 18.23 -24.43 18.01
N HIS A 173 18.87 -23.77 18.99
CA HIS A 173 18.21 -23.22 20.19
C HIS A 173 17.48 -21.90 19.96
N LEU A 174 17.75 -21.17 18.88
CA LEU A 174 17.21 -19.84 18.57
C LEU A 174 16.26 -19.85 17.35
N HIS A 175 16.03 -21.02 16.75
CA HIS A 175 15.19 -21.16 15.56
C HIS A 175 13.77 -20.69 15.83
N GLY A 176 13.26 -19.78 15.00
CA GLY A 176 11.92 -19.20 15.12
C GLY A 176 11.79 -18.08 16.14
N ALA A 177 12.85 -17.73 16.89
CA ALA A 177 12.81 -16.65 17.87
C ALA A 177 12.47 -15.28 17.24
N HIS A 178 12.77 -15.10 15.94
CA HIS A 178 12.42 -13.89 15.19
C HIS A 178 10.92 -13.64 15.01
N LYS A 179 10.08 -14.66 15.23
CA LYS A 179 8.62 -14.55 15.07
C LYS A 179 8.00 -13.70 16.17
N ASP A 180 8.50 -13.87 17.40
CA ASP A 180 7.92 -13.27 18.60
C ASP A 180 8.83 -12.22 19.25
N ASN A 181 10.08 -12.08 18.79
CA ASN A 181 11.06 -11.18 19.40
C ASN A 181 11.75 -10.31 18.33
N MET A 182 11.48 -9.01 18.33
CA MET A 182 12.07 -8.10 17.34
C MET A 182 13.57 -7.93 17.50
N ALA A 183 14.15 -8.11 18.69
CA ALA A 183 15.59 -8.05 18.85
C ALA A 183 16.26 -9.22 18.12
N ALA A 184 15.67 -10.43 18.20
CA ALA A 184 16.13 -11.59 17.45
C ALA A 184 15.88 -11.42 15.94
N ARG A 185 14.71 -10.88 15.56
CA ARG A 185 14.38 -10.56 14.15
C ARG A 185 15.35 -9.55 13.55
N LYS A 186 15.65 -8.48 14.28
CA LYS A 186 16.65 -7.48 13.88
C LYS A 186 18.03 -8.12 13.72
N GLN A 187 18.46 -8.96 14.65
CA GLN A 187 19.74 -9.67 14.52
C GLN A 187 19.80 -10.55 13.27
N LEU A 188 18.71 -11.25 12.95
CA LEU A 188 18.62 -12.05 11.73
C LEU A 188 18.70 -11.17 10.48
N VAL A 189 17.93 -10.07 10.42
CA VAL A 189 17.94 -9.13 9.29
C VAL A 189 19.28 -8.39 9.17
N ASP A 190 19.94 -8.05 10.29
CA ASP A 190 21.31 -7.51 10.31
C ASP A 190 22.30 -8.48 9.64
N MET A 191 22.15 -9.80 9.85
CA MET A 191 22.97 -10.82 9.19
C MET A 191 22.59 -10.99 7.72
N MET A 192 21.30 -10.92 7.37
CA MET A 192 20.84 -10.97 5.99
C MET A 192 21.39 -9.81 5.17
N LEU A 193 21.33 -8.58 5.69
CA LEU A 193 21.87 -7.39 5.00
C LEU A 193 23.35 -7.60 4.65
N LYS A 194 24.18 -8.04 5.61
CA LYS A 194 25.61 -8.33 5.38
C LYS A 194 25.91 -9.41 4.35
N ARG A 195 24.91 -10.23 4.00
CA ARG A 195 25.05 -11.29 2.98
C ARG A 195 24.54 -10.83 1.63
N PHE A 196 23.54 -9.96 1.62
CA PHE A 196 22.99 -9.39 0.41
C PHE A 196 23.92 -8.31 -0.13
N ASP A 197 24.43 -7.42 0.73
CA ASP A 197 25.45 -6.41 0.42
C ASP A 197 26.84 -7.08 0.33
N ALA A 198 27.19 -7.54 -0.86
CA ALA A 198 28.39 -8.35 -1.11
C ALA A 198 29.64 -7.47 -1.29
N ASP A 199 29.48 -6.26 -1.81
CA ASP A 199 30.56 -5.30 -1.99
C ASP A 199 30.77 -4.37 -0.77
N ASN A 200 29.87 -4.41 0.21
CA ASN A 200 29.86 -3.61 1.45
C ASN A 200 29.69 -2.11 1.20
N ASN A 201 28.97 -1.73 0.15
CA ASN A 201 28.65 -0.34 -0.14
C ASN A 201 27.48 0.21 0.71
N GLY A 202 26.80 -0.65 1.46
CA GLY A 202 25.67 -0.29 2.34
C GLY A 202 24.31 -0.21 1.65
N GLN A 203 24.24 -0.61 0.38
CA GLN A 203 23.06 -0.70 -0.47
C GLN A 203 22.96 -2.13 -1.02
N ILE A 204 21.77 -2.52 -1.51
CA ILE A 204 21.59 -3.80 -2.19
C ILE A 204 21.08 -3.56 -3.60
N ASP A 205 21.82 -4.00 -4.60
CA ASP A 205 21.48 -3.86 -6.02
C ASP A 205 21.03 -5.17 -6.70
N ALA A 206 20.62 -5.08 -7.97
CA ALA A 206 20.19 -6.25 -8.75
C ALA A 206 21.32 -7.27 -8.99
N SER A 207 22.57 -6.83 -9.08
CA SER A 207 23.74 -7.71 -9.25
C SER A 207 23.97 -8.56 -8.01
N GLU A 208 23.79 -7.96 -6.84
CA GLU A 208 23.92 -8.60 -5.54
C GLU A 208 22.78 -9.59 -5.25
N LEU A 209 21.53 -9.20 -5.53
CA LEU A 209 20.39 -10.11 -5.47
C LEU A 209 20.60 -11.34 -6.37
N SER A 210 21.18 -11.15 -7.56
CA SER A 210 21.53 -12.24 -8.48
C SER A 210 22.55 -13.21 -7.88
N GLN A 211 23.51 -12.71 -7.09
CA GLN A 211 24.51 -13.54 -6.41
C GLN A 211 23.85 -14.35 -5.29
N VAL A 212 23.01 -13.72 -4.46
CA VAL A 212 22.28 -14.40 -3.39
C VAL A 212 21.40 -15.52 -3.93
N ILE A 213 20.66 -15.28 -5.03
CA ILE A 213 19.83 -16.32 -5.66
C ILE A 213 20.65 -17.57 -6.01
N LYS A 214 21.86 -17.38 -6.55
CA LYS A 214 22.76 -18.47 -6.95
C LYS A 214 23.37 -19.20 -5.76
N GLN A 215 23.74 -18.47 -4.71
CA GLN A 215 24.43 -19.04 -3.53
C GLN A 215 23.46 -19.73 -2.56
N GLU A 216 22.27 -19.17 -2.35
CA GLU A 216 21.31 -19.66 -1.37
C GLU A 216 20.35 -20.72 -1.93
N GLY A 217 20.43 -21.02 -3.23
CA GLY A 217 19.58 -22.02 -3.87
C GLY A 217 18.12 -21.59 -3.94
N LEU A 218 17.86 -20.28 -4.03
CA LEU A 218 16.52 -19.69 -4.09
C LEU A 218 15.84 -19.87 -5.47
N SER A 219 16.32 -20.79 -6.30
CA SER A 219 15.83 -20.97 -7.67
C SER A 219 14.59 -21.87 -7.75
N LYS A 220 13.51 -21.31 -8.33
CA LYS A 220 12.29 -21.95 -8.89
C LYS A 220 11.23 -22.57 -7.96
N ASP A 221 11.49 -22.86 -6.69
CA ASP A 221 10.44 -23.35 -5.76
C ASP A 221 9.69 -22.24 -5.01
N PHE A 222 10.02 -20.97 -5.28
CA PHE A 222 9.57 -19.81 -4.51
C PHE A 222 8.37 -19.09 -5.13
N SER A 223 7.35 -19.82 -5.56
CA SER A 223 6.13 -19.23 -6.10
C SER A 223 6.39 -18.21 -7.23
N GLU A 224 5.38 -17.45 -7.60
CA GLU A 224 5.41 -16.50 -8.71
C GLU A 224 6.33 -15.27 -8.47
N CYS A 225 7.02 -15.19 -7.32
CA CYS A 225 7.89 -14.07 -6.92
C CYS A 225 9.37 -14.46 -6.85
N THR A 226 10.24 -13.50 -7.16
CA THR A 226 11.70 -13.62 -7.13
C THR A 226 12.30 -12.63 -6.11
N LEU A 227 13.59 -12.78 -5.76
CA LEU A 227 14.26 -11.80 -4.91
C LEU A 227 14.33 -10.39 -5.55
N PHE A 228 14.24 -10.27 -6.88
CA PHE A 228 14.17 -8.97 -7.54
C PHE A 228 12.88 -8.20 -7.19
N ASP A 229 11.82 -8.90 -6.81
CA ASP A 229 10.60 -8.26 -6.32
C ASP A 229 10.82 -7.54 -4.97
N LEU A 230 11.91 -7.85 -4.25
CA LEU A 230 12.32 -7.07 -3.09
C LEU A 230 12.71 -5.64 -3.48
N LEU A 231 13.42 -5.44 -4.60
CA LEU A 231 13.73 -4.11 -5.08
C LEU A 231 12.43 -3.39 -5.48
N LYS A 232 11.64 -4.04 -6.33
CA LYS A 232 10.36 -3.50 -6.84
C LYS A 232 9.37 -3.03 -5.76
N TYR A 233 9.24 -3.74 -4.65
CA TYR A 233 8.23 -3.43 -3.63
C TYR A 233 8.71 -2.49 -2.51
N ASN A 234 10.03 -2.30 -2.33
CA ASN A 234 10.56 -1.53 -1.19
C ASN A 234 11.58 -0.46 -1.57
N ASP A 235 11.99 -0.35 -2.83
CA ASP A 235 12.68 0.83 -3.33
C ASP A 235 11.67 2.00 -3.37
N VAL A 236 11.71 2.84 -2.33
CA VAL A 236 10.73 3.91 -2.11
C VAL A 236 11.06 5.13 -2.95
N ASN A 237 12.35 5.40 -3.16
CA ASN A 237 12.85 6.54 -3.92
C ASN A 237 13.11 6.22 -5.41
N ASP A 238 12.94 4.96 -5.83
CA ASP A 238 13.08 4.45 -7.21
C ASP A 238 14.50 4.71 -7.74
N ASP A 239 15.51 4.51 -6.89
CA ASP A 239 16.92 4.74 -7.22
C ASP A 239 17.66 3.46 -7.65
N GLU A 240 16.94 2.36 -7.80
CA GLU A 240 17.42 1.01 -8.15
C GLU A 240 18.29 0.33 -7.08
N HIS A 241 18.32 0.88 -5.86
CA HIS A 241 19.06 0.34 -4.73
C HIS A 241 18.16 0.20 -3.51
N LEU A 242 18.37 -0.86 -2.72
CA LEU A 242 17.76 -0.94 -1.39
C LEU A 242 18.74 -0.41 -0.36
N THR A 243 18.43 0.74 0.21
CA THR A 243 19.13 1.24 1.39
C THR A 243 18.89 0.35 2.60
N LYS A 244 19.68 0.55 3.65
CA LYS A 244 19.48 -0.12 4.93
C LYS A 244 18.05 0.03 5.46
N ASP A 245 17.45 1.21 5.40
CA ASP A 245 16.10 1.41 5.95
C ASP A 245 15.03 0.67 5.12
N GLU A 246 15.13 0.72 3.80
CA GLU A 246 14.21 0.04 2.88
C GLU A 246 14.29 -1.48 3.03
N PHE A 247 15.50 -2.03 3.15
CA PHE A 247 15.69 -3.45 3.40
C PHE A 247 15.13 -3.87 4.76
N TYR A 248 15.32 -3.07 5.81
CA TYR A 248 14.81 -3.37 7.15
C TYR A 248 13.28 -3.34 7.15
N THR A 249 12.70 -2.31 6.55
CA THR A 249 11.25 -2.15 6.40
C THR A 249 10.66 -3.30 5.59
N ALA A 250 11.37 -3.79 4.56
CA ALA A 250 10.94 -4.97 3.83
C ALA A 250 10.70 -6.15 4.78
N PHE A 251 11.58 -6.40 5.75
CA PHE A 251 11.41 -7.50 6.72
C PHE A 251 10.68 -7.12 8.01
N ASP A 252 9.89 -6.06 7.98
CA ASP A 252 9.11 -5.52 9.09
C ASP A 252 9.98 -5.14 10.31
N VAL A 253 11.22 -4.72 10.08
CA VAL A 253 12.12 -4.17 11.10
C VAL A 253 12.17 -2.66 10.97
N TYR A 254 11.88 -1.96 12.05
CA TYR A 254 11.83 -0.50 12.13
C TYR A 254 13.02 0.06 12.90
N LEU A 255 13.61 1.15 12.39
CA LEU A 255 14.69 1.88 13.04
C LEU A 255 14.10 2.96 13.95
N LEU A 256 13.94 2.60 15.23
CA LEU A 256 13.34 3.49 16.24
C LEU A 256 14.42 4.14 17.11
N THR A 257 14.16 5.37 17.53
CA THR A 257 15.03 6.11 18.44
C THR A 257 14.24 6.69 19.61
N LEU A 258 14.91 6.76 20.77
CA LEU A 258 14.42 7.44 21.96
C LEU A 258 15.60 8.18 22.59
N PRO A 259 15.59 9.52 22.58
CA PRO A 259 16.64 10.33 23.21
C PRO A 259 16.77 10.02 24.71
N ASP A 260 18.00 10.02 25.24
CA ASP A 260 18.28 9.69 26.65
C ASP A 260 17.60 10.64 27.63
N ASP A 261 17.51 11.93 27.29
CA ASP A 261 16.82 12.98 28.04
C ASP A 261 15.30 12.80 28.04
N GLN A 262 14.76 12.02 27.10
CA GLN A 262 13.33 11.75 26.98
C GLN A 262 12.92 10.38 27.51
N LYS A 263 13.86 9.54 27.98
CA LYS A 263 13.54 8.23 28.59
C LYS A 263 12.61 8.32 29.78
N VAL A 264 12.63 9.46 30.49
CA VAL A 264 11.72 9.76 31.59
C VAL A 264 11.08 11.11 31.34
N SER A 265 9.76 11.18 31.41
CA SER A 265 9.00 12.42 31.32
C SER A 265 8.06 12.54 32.52
N VAL A 266 7.80 13.77 32.95
CA VAL A 266 6.90 14.07 34.06
C VAL A 266 5.81 14.98 33.55
N THR A 267 4.56 14.64 33.88
CA THR A 267 3.39 15.44 33.52
C THR A 267 2.59 15.71 34.78
N THR A 268 2.33 16.99 35.06
CA THR A 268 1.57 17.40 36.24
C THR A 268 0.21 17.94 35.81
N VAL A 269 -0.88 17.35 36.33
CA VAL A 269 -2.26 17.71 35.96
C VAL A 269 -3.10 17.94 37.21
N THR A 270 -4.07 18.85 37.15
CA THR A 270 -4.97 19.10 38.28
C THR A 270 -6.18 18.16 38.22
N VAL A 271 -6.67 17.70 39.38
CA VAL A 271 -7.86 16.84 39.45
C VAL A 271 -9.04 17.43 38.65
N GLY A 272 -9.62 16.58 37.81
CA GLY A 272 -10.76 16.87 36.95
C GLY A 272 -10.40 17.41 35.56
N GLN A 273 -9.13 17.74 35.29
CA GLN A 273 -8.66 18.09 33.94
C GLN A 273 -8.33 16.83 33.13
N SER A 274 -8.14 16.98 31.82
CA SER A 274 -7.64 15.90 30.96
C SER A 274 -6.11 15.90 30.91
N ALA A 275 -5.51 14.72 30.74
CA ALA A 275 -4.08 14.56 30.50
C ALA A 275 -3.83 13.87 29.15
N VAL A 276 -2.73 14.23 28.49
CA VAL A 276 -2.22 13.56 27.31
C VAL A 276 -0.79 13.15 27.59
N LEU A 277 -0.49 11.85 27.47
CA LEU A 277 0.86 11.32 27.57
C LEU A 277 1.32 10.93 26.17
N THR A 278 2.36 11.58 25.65
CA THR A 278 2.85 11.37 24.28
C THR A 278 4.13 10.57 24.31
N CYS A 279 4.20 9.49 23.54
CA CYS A 279 5.40 8.66 23.48
C CYS A 279 6.46 9.31 22.58
N ALA A 280 7.65 9.54 23.12
CA ALA A 280 8.79 10.16 22.46
C ALA A 280 9.56 9.23 21.50
N ILE A 281 9.14 7.98 21.36
CA ILE A 281 9.78 7.03 20.44
C ILE A 281 9.48 7.48 19.00
N THR A 282 10.53 7.77 18.22
CA THR A 282 10.43 8.25 16.84
C THR A 282 11.04 7.26 15.85
N GLY A 283 10.62 7.36 14.59
CA GLY A 283 11.12 6.58 13.45
C GLY A 283 10.33 6.96 12.20
N GLU A 284 10.91 6.79 11.01
CA GLU A 284 10.24 7.11 9.73
C GLU A 284 8.97 6.29 9.53
N ARG A 285 9.05 5.02 9.94
CA ARG A 285 7.92 4.09 10.08
C ARG A 285 7.95 3.55 11.51
N ARG A 286 6.80 3.49 12.17
CA ARG A 286 6.69 3.08 13.57
C ARG A 286 5.54 2.11 13.79
N PRO A 287 5.76 0.96 14.48
CA PRO A 287 4.69 0.09 14.93
C PRO A 287 3.72 0.81 15.89
N PRO A 288 2.54 0.23 16.16
CA PRO A 288 1.62 0.75 17.16
C PRO A 288 2.29 0.91 18.54
N ILE A 289 2.00 2.00 19.23
CA ILE A 289 2.50 2.25 20.59
C ILE A 289 1.64 1.49 21.61
N GLN A 290 2.31 0.70 22.44
CA GLN A 290 1.72 -0.05 23.55
C GLN A 290 1.99 0.68 24.87
N TRP A 291 0.91 1.04 25.56
CA TRP A 291 0.93 1.64 26.89
C TRP A 291 0.70 0.58 27.96
N LYS A 292 1.50 0.64 29.02
CA LYS A 292 1.48 -0.32 30.12
C LYS A 292 1.51 0.41 31.45
N ARG A 293 0.69 -0.07 32.39
CA ARG A 293 0.65 0.40 33.78
C ARG A 293 0.47 -0.80 34.69
N ASN A 294 1.24 -0.88 35.78
CA ASN A 294 1.17 -1.99 36.74
C ASN A 294 1.23 -3.39 36.08
N HIS A 295 2.09 -3.54 35.07
CA HIS A 295 2.24 -4.75 34.26
C HIS A 295 1.09 -5.11 33.32
N GLN A 296 0.05 -4.28 33.22
CA GLN A 296 -1.10 -4.52 32.35
C GLN A 296 -1.08 -3.58 31.14
N TYR A 297 -1.36 -4.11 29.96
CA TYR A 297 -1.47 -3.34 28.72
C TYR A 297 -2.80 -2.58 28.71
N LEU A 298 -2.73 -1.26 28.64
CA LEU A 298 -3.91 -0.39 28.65
C LEU A 298 -4.65 -0.47 27.30
N ASN A 299 -3.94 -0.71 26.20
CA ASN A 299 -4.49 -0.82 24.85
C ASN A 299 -5.50 -1.97 24.68
N SER A 300 -5.42 -3.01 25.50
CA SER A 300 -6.32 -4.17 25.44
C SER A 300 -7.49 -4.06 26.42
N LEU A 301 -7.57 -3.00 27.21
CA LEU A 301 -8.59 -2.81 28.23
C LEU A 301 -9.64 -1.80 27.78
N ASN A 302 -10.91 -2.14 27.95
CA ASN A 302 -11.99 -1.18 27.83
C ASN A 302 -12.12 -0.40 29.14
N LEU A 303 -11.40 0.73 29.24
CA LEU A 303 -11.43 1.62 30.40
C LEU A 303 -12.23 2.87 30.05
N GLU A 304 -13.29 3.17 30.81
CA GLU A 304 -14.20 4.29 30.52
C GLU A 304 -13.49 5.65 30.47
N ASP A 305 -12.52 5.86 31.37
CA ASP A 305 -11.78 7.12 31.53
C ASP A 305 -10.51 7.21 30.66
N ILE A 306 -10.07 6.10 30.05
CA ILE A 306 -8.93 6.02 29.15
C ILE A 306 -9.46 5.66 27.78
N ASN A 307 -9.75 6.69 27.02
CA ASN A 307 -10.24 6.59 25.67
C ASN A 307 -9.33 7.38 24.78
N ASP A 308 -9.11 6.85 23.59
CA ASP A 308 -8.32 7.42 22.50
C ASP A 308 -6.83 7.07 22.61
N PHE A 309 -6.40 6.18 21.71
CA PHE A 309 -5.03 6.14 21.25
C PHE A 309 -5.07 6.96 19.97
N GLY A 310 -4.65 8.23 20.03
CA GLY A 310 -4.61 9.05 18.83
C GLY A 310 -3.77 8.34 17.75
N ASP A 311 -3.97 8.69 16.47
CA ASP A 311 -3.14 8.16 15.38
C ASP A 311 -1.61 8.37 15.62
N ASP A 312 -1.28 9.30 16.52
CA ASP A 312 0.06 9.63 17.01
C ASP A 312 0.60 8.70 18.12
N GLY A 313 -0.21 7.76 18.63
CA GLY A 313 0.14 6.82 19.69
C GLY A 313 0.13 7.41 21.11
N SER A 314 -0.47 8.58 21.31
CA SER A 314 -0.62 9.22 22.63
C SER A 314 -1.71 8.55 23.46
N LEU A 315 -1.54 8.54 24.80
CA LEU A 315 -2.54 8.06 25.76
C LEU A 315 -3.34 9.26 26.30
N TYR A 316 -4.65 9.21 26.11
CA TYR A 316 -5.56 10.24 26.61
C TYR A 316 -6.28 9.75 27.87
N ILE A 317 -6.19 10.53 28.94
CA ILE A 317 -6.90 10.28 30.20
C ILE A 317 -7.93 11.39 30.37
N THR A 318 -9.20 11.03 30.21
CA THR A 318 -10.31 11.94 30.43
C THR A 318 -10.62 12.01 31.92
N LYS A 319 -10.78 13.23 32.46
CA LYS A 319 -11.15 13.48 33.86
C LYS A 319 -10.19 12.82 34.88
N VAL A 320 -8.98 13.36 34.95
CA VAL A 320 -7.91 12.87 35.83
C VAL A 320 -8.32 12.89 37.31
N THR A 321 -8.11 11.77 38.00
CA THR A 321 -8.27 11.64 39.46
C THR A 321 -6.94 11.25 40.11
N THR A 322 -6.87 11.25 41.45
CA THR A 322 -5.67 10.82 42.17
C THR A 322 -5.33 9.34 41.95
N THR A 323 -6.28 8.50 41.54
CA THR A 323 -6.03 7.08 41.22
C THR A 323 -5.30 6.91 39.89
N HIS A 324 -5.28 7.92 39.02
CA HIS A 324 -4.49 7.91 37.79
C HIS A 324 -3.01 8.22 38.03
N MET A 325 -2.62 8.69 39.22
CA MET A 325 -1.24 9.01 39.55
C MET A 325 -0.31 7.78 39.44
N GLY A 326 0.93 8.00 39.01
CA GLY A 326 1.96 6.97 38.99
C GLY A 326 2.68 6.87 37.64
N ASN A 327 3.38 5.75 37.47
CA ASN A 327 4.24 5.53 36.31
C ASN A 327 3.51 4.74 35.22
N TYR A 328 3.60 5.26 34.00
CA TYR A 328 3.13 4.65 32.77
C TYR A 328 4.35 4.37 31.91
N THR A 329 4.36 3.26 31.18
CA THR A 329 5.42 2.97 30.22
C THR A 329 4.84 2.85 28.82
N CYS A 330 5.49 3.49 27.84
CA CYS A 330 5.19 3.32 26.43
C CYS A 330 6.37 2.67 25.70
N HIS A 331 6.06 1.80 24.76
CA HIS A 331 7.02 1.20 23.82
C HIS A 331 6.30 0.91 22.50
N ALA A 332 7.04 0.81 21.41
CA ALA A 332 6.48 0.30 20.16
C ALA A 332 6.32 -1.22 20.23
N ASP A 333 5.29 -1.76 19.59
CA ASP A 333 5.02 -3.20 19.54
C ASP A 333 6.24 -3.99 19.03
N GLY A 334 6.65 -5.01 19.78
CA GLY A 334 7.86 -5.79 19.56
C GLY A 334 9.19 -5.13 20.00
N TYR A 335 9.18 -3.86 20.43
CA TYR A 335 10.37 -3.11 20.86
C TYR A 335 10.34 -2.81 22.37
N GLU A 336 10.02 -3.79 23.20
CA GLU A 336 9.79 -3.61 24.65
C GLU A 336 11.02 -3.11 25.41
N LYS A 337 12.22 -3.33 24.86
CA LYS A 337 13.49 -2.85 25.43
C LYS A 337 13.73 -1.35 25.20
N LEU A 338 13.09 -0.75 24.20
CA LEU A 338 13.13 0.68 23.92
C LEU A 338 11.83 1.29 24.44
N PHE A 339 11.83 1.69 25.71
CA PHE A 339 10.65 2.20 26.38
C PHE A 339 10.92 3.55 27.04
N GLN A 340 9.87 4.36 27.14
CA GLN A 340 9.85 5.60 27.89
C GLN A 340 8.95 5.43 29.12
N THR A 341 9.37 6.01 30.25
CA THR A 341 8.56 6.08 31.47
C THR A 341 7.97 7.48 31.64
N HIS A 342 6.65 7.55 31.70
CA HIS A 342 5.89 8.76 32.02
C HIS A 342 5.42 8.74 33.47
N THR A 343 5.79 9.74 34.25
CA THR A 343 5.30 9.92 35.62
C THR A 343 4.18 10.96 35.62
N LEU A 344 2.94 10.49 35.83
CA LEU A 344 1.78 11.38 35.99
C LEU A 344 1.65 11.79 37.46
N GLN A 345 1.77 13.09 37.72
CA GLN A 345 1.55 13.72 39.02
C GLN A 345 0.20 14.44 39.01
N VAL A 346 -0.58 14.27 40.08
CA VAL A 346 -1.92 14.87 40.17
C VAL A 346 -1.99 15.84 41.33
N ASN A 347 -2.18 17.12 41.01
CA ASN A 347 -2.37 18.16 41.99
C ASN A 347 -3.81 18.17 42.50
N GLY A 348 -3.99 18.03 43.81
CA GLY A 348 -5.28 18.26 44.45
C GLY A 348 -5.72 19.72 44.27
N LYS A 349 -7.02 19.95 44.04
CA LYS A 349 -7.57 21.31 44.11
C LYS A 349 -7.34 21.84 45.52
N ARG A 350 -6.50 22.86 45.68
CA ARG A 350 -6.46 23.62 46.94
C ARG A 350 -7.85 24.22 47.14
N HIS A 351 -8.56 23.78 48.16
CA HIS A 351 -9.68 24.52 48.69
C HIS A 351 -9.12 25.83 49.25
N ILE A 352 -9.37 26.94 48.55
CA ILE A 352 -9.24 28.27 49.14
C ILE A 352 -10.36 28.32 50.18
N VAL A 353 -9.99 28.09 51.44
CA VAL A 353 -10.87 28.37 52.57
C VAL A 353 -10.89 29.89 52.66
N PHE A 354 -11.98 30.50 52.21
CA PHE A 354 -12.28 31.89 52.56
C PHE A 354 -12.68 31.87 54.04
N THR A 355 -11.73 32.21 54.92
CA THR A 355 -11.96 32.47 56.34
C THR A 355 -12.48 33.87 56.55
#